data_AF-A0A2N5AEZ5-F1
#
_entry.id   AF-A0A2N5AEZ5-F1
#
_cell.length_a   1.000
_cell.length_b   1.000
_cell.length_c   1.000
_cell.angle_alpha   90.00
_cell.angle_beta   90.00
_cell.angle_gamma   90.00
#
_symmetry.space_group_name_H-M   'P 1'
#
loop_
_entity.id
_entity.type
_entity.pdbx_description
1 polymer ?
#
loop_
_entity_poly.entity_id
_entity_poly.type
_entity_poly.pdbx_seq_one_letter_code
_entity_poly.pdbx_strand_id
1 'polypeptide(L)' 'RCLDFVTDNSARALCLGDNYGLAEGRPANLLILDAENDYEAVRRQARVLTSIRHGKVILQREVEHIRYPA' A
#
# COMPACT_ATOMS: atom_id res chain seq x y z
N ARG A 1 -13.42 5.07 5.86
CA ARG A 1 -12.85 3.85 6.49
C ARG A 1 -11.59 4.25 7.27
N CYS A 2 -10.96 3.36 8.04
CA CYS A 2 -9.82 3.77 8.89
C CYS A 2 -8.59 4.17 8.07
N LEU A 3 -8.37 3.56 6.90
CA LEU A 3 -7.24 3.91 6.04
C LEU A 3 -7.38 5.30 5.39
N ASP A 4 -8.58 5.86 5.28
CA ASP A 4 -8.82 7.20 4.73
C ASP A 4 -7.97 8.27 5.45
N PHE A 5 -7.73 8.10 6.76
CA PHE A 5 -6.92 9.03 7.57
C PHE A 5 -5.45 9.11 7.14
N VAL A 6 -4.92 8.03 6.56
CA VAL A 6 -3.53 7.92 6.08
C VAL A 6 -3.46 7.82 4.55
N THR A 7 -4.59 8.01 3.85
CA THR A 7 -4.69 8.00 2.40
C THR A 7 -5.40 9.24 1.90
N ASP A 8 -6.70 9.16 1.58
CA ASP A 8 -7.45 10.23 0.91
C ASP A 8 -7.52 11.53 1.72
N ASN A 9 -7.60 11.47 3.04
CA ASN A 9 -7.59 12.67 3.88
C ASN A 9 -6.23 13.36 3.84
N SER A 10 -5.13 12.60 3.89
CA SER A 10 -3.78 13.14 3.77
C SER A 10 -3.54 13.74 2.38
N ALA A 11 -4.01 13.05 1.33
CA ALA A 11 -3.89 13.53 -0.05
C ALA A 11 -4.67 14.83 -0.28
N ARG A 12 -5.86 14.95 0.32
CA ARG A 12 -6.65 16.19 0.30
C ARG A 12 -5.95 17.31 1.04
N ALA A 13 -5.41 17.04 2.23
CA ALA A 13 -4.65 18.02 3.01
C ALA A 13 -3.40 18.53 2.28
N LEU A 14 -2.78 17.68 1.46
CA LEU A 14 -1.63 18.02 0.61
C LEU A 14 -2.01 18.55 -0.77
N CYS A 15 -3.30 18.76 -1.04
CA CYS A 15 -3.82 19.27 -2.32
C CYS A 15 -3.34 18.46 -3.55
N LEU A 16 -3.23 17.12 -3.43
CA LEU A 16 -2.66 16.29 -4.51
C LEU A 16 -3.58 16.17 -5.74
N GLY A 17 -4.89 16.34 -5.57
CA GLY A 17 -5.87 16.24 -6.67
C GLY A 17 -5.77 14.90 -7.41
N ASP A 18 -5.76 14.96 -8.75
CA ASP A 18 -5.65 13.77 -9.61
C ASP A 18 -4.27 13.09 -9.60
N ASN A 19 -3.29 13.64 -8.86
CA ASN A 19 -2.01 12.97 -8.64
C ASN A 19 -2.07 11.87 -7.56
N TYR A 20 -3.22 11.64 -6.92
CA TYR A 20 -3.42 10.64 -5.88
C TYR A 20 -4.69 9.80 -6.09
N GLY A 21 -4.65 8.54 -5.65
CA GLY A 21 -5.79 7.62 -5.68
C GLY A 21 -5.77 6.68 -6.87
N LEU A 22 -6.53 5.59 -6.76
CA LEU A 22 -6.61 4.54 -7.77
C LEU A 22 -7.75 4.84 -8.75
N ALA A 23 -7.43 5.53 -9.84
CA ALA A 23 -8.36 5.81 -10.92
C ALA A 23 -7.62 5.90 -12.26
N GLU A 24 -8.34 5.68 -13.36
CA GLU A 24 -7.79 5.84 -14.71
C GLU A 24 -7.24 7.26 -14.93
N GLY A 25 -6.13 7.37 -15.66
CA GLY A 25 -5.44 8.63 -15.92
C GLY A 25 -4.56 9.15 -14.78
N ARG A 26 -4.66 8.59 -13.56
CA ARG A 26 -3.80 8.97 -12.42
C ARG A 26 -2.44 8.25 -12.45
N PRO A 27 -1.39 8.81 -11.83
CA PRO A 27 -0.11 8.11 -11.71
C PRO A 27 -0.25 6.75 -11.04
N ALA A 28 0.39 5.72 -11.59
CA ALA A 28 0.39 4.37 -11.02
C ALA A 28 1.25 4.31 -9.72
N ASN A 29 0.68 4.84 -8.64
CA ASN A 29 1.22 4.86 -7.28
C ASN A 29 0.29 4.04 -6.38
N LEU A 30 0.73 2.85 -5.96
CA LEU A 30 -0.10 1.97 -5.13
C LEU A 30 0.72 1.05 -4.23
N LEU A 31 0.07 0.59 -3.17
CA LEU A 31 0.58 -0.42 -2.26
C LEU A 31 -0.30 -1.66 -2.35
N ILE A 32 0.33 -2.83 -2.36
CA ILE A 32 -0.34 -4.12 -2.13
C ILE A 32 -0.02 -4.51 -0.69
N LEU A 33 -1.04 -4.69 0.13
CA LEU A 33 -0.91 -5.03 1.56
C LEU A 33 -1.28 -6.49 1.79
N ASP A 34 -0.62 -7.13 2.75
CA ASP A 34 -0.97 -8.45 3.27
C ASP A 34 -2.16 -8.37 4.23
N ALA A 35 -3.31 -7.94 3.71
CA ALA A 35 -4.56 -7.81 4.45
C ALA A 35 -5.77 -7.86 3.51
N GLU A 36 -6.85 -8.46 4.00
CA GLU A 36 -8.11 -8.59 3.24
C GLU A 36 -8.96 -7.31 3.24
N ASN A 37 -8.77 -6.45 4.25
CA ASN A 37 -9.54 -5.22 4.43
C ASN A 37 -8.81 -4.25 5.38
N ASP A 38 -9.30 -3.01 5.43
CA ASP A 38 -8.79 -1.92 6.25
C ASP A 38 -8.66 -2.27 7.75
N TYR A 39 -9.62 -3.04 8.30
CA TYR A 39 -9.59 -3.43 9.72
C TYR A 39 -8.44 -4.39 10.00
N GLU A 40 -8.29 -5.46 9.19
CA GLU A 40 -7.19 -6.40 9.33
C GLU A 40 -5.83 -5.74 9.06
N ALA A 41 -5.77 -4.77 8.14
CA ALA A 41 -4.56 -4.01 7.86
C ALA A 41 -4.03 -3.27 9.10
N VAL A 42 -4.92 -2.63 9.86
CA VAL A 42 -4.56 -1.93 11.10
C VAL A 42 -4.30 -2.93 12.23
N ARG A 43 -5.22 -3.89 12.45
CA ARG A 43 -5.14 -4.86 13.56
C ARG A 43 -3.84 -5.66 13.53
N ARG A 44 -3.37 -6.08 12.35
CA ARG A 44 -2.17 -6.92 12.20
C ARG A 44 -0.91 -6.15 11.87
N GLN A 45 -0.98 -4.82 11.74
CA GLN A 45 0.10 -4.00 11.17
C GLN A 45 0.59 -4.61 9.85
N ALA A 46 -0.34 -4.76 8.91
CA ALA A 46 -0.13 -5.51 7.68
C ALA A 46 1.12 -5.06 6.92
N ARG A 47 1.85 -6.04 6.41
CA ARG A 47 3.09 -5.82 5.68
C ARG A 47 2.78 -5.38 4.25
N VAL A 48 3.55 -4.43 3.73
CA VAL A 48 3.49 -4.02 2.32
C VAL A 48 4.13 -5.10 1.43
N LEU A 49 3.34 -5.90 0.72
CA LEU A 49 3.86 -6.93 -0.20
C LEU A 49 4.56 -6.29 -1.41
N THR A 50 4.01 -5.20 -1.94
CA THR A 50 4.58 -4.51 -3.10
C THR A 50 4.29 -3.01 -3.01
N SER A 51 5.28 -2.19 -3.36
CA SER A 51 5.11 -0.75 -3.55
C SER A 51 5.46 -0.39 -4.99
N ILE A 52 4.54 0.31 -5.65
CA ILE A 52 4.70 0.77 -7.02
C ILE A 52 4.66 2.30 -7.01
N ARG A 53 5.64 2.92 -7.67
CA ARG A 53 5.72 4.37 -7.86
C ARG A 53 5.92 4.67 -9.35
N HIS A 54 5.04 5.48 -9.93
CA HIS A 54 5.01 5.81 -11.36
C HIS A 54 5.14 4.57 -12.25
N GLY A 55 4.40 3.50 -11.92
CA GLY A 55 4.39 2.26 -12.70
C GLY A 55 5.63 1.37 -12.52
N LYS A 56 6.57 1.73 -11.64
CA LYS A 56 7.76 0.95 -11.33
C LYS A 56 7.66 0.33 -9.95
N VAL A 57 7.94 -0.96 -9.83
CA VAL A 57 8.07 -1.63 -8.52
C VAL A 57 9.32 -1.07 -7.83
N ILE A 58 9.13 -0.47 -6.66
CA ILE A 58 10.22 0.09 -5.83
C ILE A 58 10.46 -0.73 -4.55
N LEU A 59 9.50 -1.58 -4.18
CA LEU A 59 9.63 -2.54 -3.10
C LEU A 59 8.83 -3.78 -3.47
N GLN A 60 9.42 -4.95 -3.26
CA GLN A 60 8.73 -6.23 -3.28
C GLN A 60 9.24 -7.04 -2.10
N ARG A 61 8.32 -7.60 -1.30
CA ARG A 61 8.67 -8.45 -0.18
C ARG A 61 8.63 -9.90 -0.62
N GLU A 62 9.74 -10.61 -0.40
CA GLU A 62 9.79 -12.06 -0.51
C GLU A 62 9.25 -12.70 0.77
N VAL A 63 8.63 -13.87 0.62
CA VAL A 63 8.09 -14.64 1.74
C VAL A 63 9.25 -15.06 2.64
N GLU A 64 8.99 -15.23 3.94
CA GLU A 64 10.02 -15.70 4.87
C GLU A 64 10.49 -17.11 4.48
N HIS A 65 11.79 -17.25 4.23
CA HIS A 65 12.41 -18.55 3.95
C HIS A 65 12.83 -19.20 5.27
N ILE A 66 12.01 -20.11 5.77
CA ILE A 66 12.32 -20.91 6.96
C ILE A 66 13.27 -22.04 6.56
N ARG A 67 14.40 -22.18 7.27
CA ARG A 67 15.32 -23.33 7.14
C ARG A 67 15.46 -24.01 8.49
N TYR A 68 15.28 -25.32 8.52
CA TYR A 68 15.56 -26.14 9.71
C TYR A 68 16.97 -26.74 9.58
N PRO A 69 17.75 -26.81 10.67
CA PRO A 69 19.00 -27.57 10.68
C PRO A 69 18.72 -29.06 10.46
N ALA A 70 19.67 -29.75 9.83
CA ALA A 70 19.65 -31.21 9.63
C ALA A 70 19.83 -31.97 10.95
#